data_AF-A0A0C3EM15-F1
#
_entry.id   AF-A0A0C3EM15-F1
#
_cell.length_a   1.000
_cell.length_b   1.000
_cell.length_c   1.000
_cell.angle_alpha   90.00
_cell.angle_beta   90.00
_cell.angle_gamma   90.00
#
_symmetry.space_group_name_H-M   'P 1'
#
loop_
_entity.id
_entity.type
_entity.pdbx_description
1 polymer ?
#
loop_
_entity_poly.entity_id
_entity_poly.type
_entity_poly.pdbx_seq_one_letter_code
_entity_poly.pdbx_strand_id
1 'polypeptide(L)'
;MCAETLPSGLRWLCETLPTEYPTEQPPRVFYHNPIECLQSLLSHPLFESHISFVPRRVWTCAAKICHVYDEWLSGDHAWSMQEVLPMGATLLRVVLSSDKTNISVMSRNHMAYPLLISLANINVSIHSKASLHAYLLLTLLPIAKFNTRPLGFIVYSKTGLSTKLSILSYCLSRLLPPWGL
;
A
#
# COMPACT_ATOMS: atom_id res chain seq x y z
N MET A 1 -6.96 -36.49 14.90
CA MET A 1 -5.98 -35.42 15.17
C MET A 1 -5.52 -34.87 13.83
N CYS A 2 -6.18 -33.83 13.33
CA CYS A 2 -5.70 -33.07 12.18
C CYS A 2 -5.32 -31.71 12.73
N ALA A 3 -4.03 -31.53 13.03
CA ALA A 3 -3.49 -30.20 13.23
C ALA A 3 -3.53 -29.53 11.85
N GLU A 4 -4.61 -28.77 11.61
CA GLU A 4 -4.67 -27.84 10.49
C GLU A 4 -3.45 -26.93 10.59
N THR A 5 -2.48 -27.13 9.70
CA THR A 5 -1.36 -26.21 9.55
C THR A 5 -1.94 -24.90 9.07
N LEU A 6 -2.15 -23.97 10.00
CA LEU A 6 -2.42 -22.56 9.68
C LEU A 6 -1.40 -22.11 8.64
N PRO A 7 -1.84 -21.45 7.54
CA PRO A 7 -0.91 -20.96 6.55
C PRO A 7 0.13 -20.08 7.23
N SER A 8 1.40 -20.24 6.82
CA SER A 8 2.47 -19.38 7.33
C SER A 8 2.11 -17.94 7.05
N GLY A 9 2.06 -17.10 8.08
CA GLY A 9 1.77 -15.67 7.93
C GLY A 9 2.77 -14.97 7.02
N LEU A 10 2.42 -13.75 6.58
CA LEU A 10 3.28 -12.94 5.72
C LEU A 10 4.69 -12.79 6.32
N ARG A 11 5.71 -13.14 5.55
CA ARG A 11 7.11 -13.10 5.99
C ARG A 11 7.64 -11.68 5.94
N TRP A 12 8.32 -11.25 7.00
CA TRP A 12 9.05 -9.98 7.01
C TRP A 12 10.38 -10.11 6.26
N LEU A 13 10.61 -9.17 5.36
CA LEU A 13 11.87 -8.91 4.66
C LEU A 13 12.46 -7.62 5.22
N CYS A 14 13.79 -7.51 5.19
CA CYS A 14 14.51 -6.34 5.69
C CYS A 14 15.58 -5.93 4.68
N GLU A 15 15.65 -4.65 4.40
CA GLU A 15 16.65 -4.08 3.52
C GLU A 15 17.22 -2.78 4.07
N THR A 16 18.51 -2.54 3.84
CA THR A 16 19.19 -1.29 4.17
C THR A 16 19.06 -0.32 3.00
N LEU A 17 18.57 0.89 3.28
CA LEU A 17 18.43 1.92 2.25
C LEU A 17 19.76 2.61 1.98
N PRO A 18 20.11 2.85 0.70
CA PRO A 18 21.22 3.73 0.35
C PRO A 18 20.86 5.18 0.73
N THR A 19 21.76 5.86 1.43
CA THR A 19 21.58 7.27 1.80
C THR A 19 22.70 8.11 1.19
N GLU A 20 22.35 9.21 0.52
CA GLU A 20 23.32 10.16 -0.04
C GLU A 20 24.15 10.88 1.04
N TYR A 21 23.59 10.99 2.25
CA TYR A 21 24.20 11.68 3.38
C TYR A 21 24.52 10.72 4.53
N PRO A 22 25.55 11.01 5.36
CA PRO A 22 25.89 10.19 6.51
C PRO A 22 24.79 10.25 7.58
N THR A 23 24.24 9.07 7.88
CA THR A 23 23.29 8.83 8.97
C THR A 23 23.98 8.21 10.18
N GLU A 24 23.47 8.44 11.38
CA GLU A 24 23.98 7.80 12.62
C GLU A 24 24.00 6.27 12.50
N GLN A 25 22.95 5.72 11.90
CA GLN A 25 22.82 4.32 11.54
C GLN A 25 22.13 4.23 10.17
N PRO A 26 22.55 3.30 9.30
CA PRO A 26 21.94 3.17 7.99
C PRO A 26 20.47 2.74 8.15
N PRO A 27 19.52 3.49 7.58
CA PRO A 27 18.10 3.22 7.78
C PRO A 27 17.71 1.88 7.15
N ARG A 28 16.99 1.06 7.93
CA ARG A 28 16.49 -0.24 7.50
C ARG A 28 14.98 -0.18 7.30
N VAL A 29 14.51 -0.68 6.16
CA VAL A 29 13.09 -0.85 5.85
C VAL A 29 12.72 -2.29 6.10
N PHE A 30 11.64 -2.49 6.84
CA PHE A 30 10.99 -3.78 6.98
C PHE A 30 9.75 -3.81 6.09
N TYR A 31 9.58 -4.86 5.30
CA TYR A 31 8.45 -4.97 4.38
C TYR A 31 8.00 -6.42 4.16
N HIS A 32 6.80 -6.58 3.61
CA HIS A 32 6.29 -7.83 3.08
C HIS A 32 6.32 -7.83 1.56
N ASN A 33 6.38 -9.02 0.95
CA ASN A 33 6.22 -9.16 -0.50
C ASN A 33 4.81 -8.68 -0.90
N PRO A 34 4.66 -7.64 -1.74
CA PRO A 34 3.34 -7.11 -2.07
C PRO A 34 2.48 -8.10 -2.83
N ILE A 35 3.07 -9.01 -3.62
CA ILE A 35 2.31 -10.04 -4.32
C ILE A 35 1.67 -10.99 -3.31
N GLU A 36 2.41 -11.40 -2.28
CA GLU A 36 1.87 -12.24 -1.20
C GLU A 36 0.80 -11.48 -0.40
N CYS A 37 0.97 -10.18 -0.15
CA CYS A 37 -0.06 -9.36 0.48
C CYS A 37 -1.35 -9.31 -0.34
N LEU A 38 -1.25 -9.09 -1.65
CA LEU A 38 -2.40 -9.05 -2.55
C LEU A 38 -3.07 -10.42 -2.66
N GLN A 39 -2.29 -11.50 -2.75
CA GLN A 39 -2.81 -12.87 -2.71
C GLN A 39 -3.54 -13.16 -1.40
N SER A 40 -2.98 -12.72 -0.26
CA SER A 40 -3.62 -12.86 1.05
C SER A 40 -4.95 -12.10 1.15
N LEU A 41 -5.07 -10.93 0.52
CA LEU A 41 -6.34 -10.20 0.44
C LEU A 41 -7.34 -10.95 -0.46
N LEU A 42 -6.91 -11.43 -1.61
CA LEU A 42 -7.77 -12.18 -2.55
C LEU A 42 -8.25 -13.52 -1.98
N SER A 43 -7.43 -14.20 -1.17
CA SER A 43 -7.77 -15.47 -0.54
C SER A 43 -8.58 -15.31 0.75
N HIS A 44 -8.89 -14.07 1.18
CA HIS A 44 -9.55 -13.83 2.45
C HIS A 44 -11.05 -14.19 2.36
N PRO A 45 -11.54 -15.19 3.13
CA PRO A 45 -12.93 -15.68 2.98
C PRO A 45 -13.99 -14.60 3.19
N LEU A 46 -13.73 -13.64 4.10
CA LEU A 46 -14.65 -12.53 4.35
C LEU A 46 -14.82 -11.57 3.16
N PHE A 47 -13.95 -11.62 2.15
CA PHE A 47 -14.01 -10.73 0.99
C PHE A 47 -14.60 -11.40 -0.25
N GLU A 48 -14.85 -12.72 -0.23
CA GLU A 48 -15.32 -13.47 -1.40
C GLU A 48 -16.60 -12.88 -2.01
N SER A 49 -17.57 -12.48 -1.18
CA SER A 49 -18.82 -11.84 -1.60
C SER A 49 -18.74 -10.31 -1.73
N HIS A 50 -17.58 -9.73 -1.44
CA HIS A 50 -17.38 -8.28 -1.35
C HIS A 50 -16.23 -7.78 -2.24
N ILE A 51 -15.74 -8.62 -3.15
CA ILE A 51 -14.76 -8.24 -4.16
C ILE A 51 -15.39 -8.32 -5.54
N SER A 52 -15.25 -7.24 -6.29
CA SER A 52 -15.74 -7.13 -7.66
C SER A 52 -14.57 -7.21 -8.63
N PHE A 53 -14.76 -7.93 -9.73
CA PHE A 53 -13.72 -8.14 -10.75
C PHE A 53 -14.08 -7.53 -12.11
N VAL A 54 -15.34 -7.15 -12.29
CA VAL A 54 -15.85 -6.68 -13.58
C VAL A 54 -16.22 -5.21 -13.46
N PRO A 55 -15.65 -4.32 -14.29
CA PRO A 55 -16.12 -2.95 -14.40
C PRO A 55 -17.60 -2.90 -14.74
N ARG A 56 -18.34 -1.96 -14.15
CA ARG A 56 -19.78 -1.78 -14.39
C ARG A 56 -20.06 -0.33 -14.76
N ARG A 57 -21.07 -0.07 -15.57
CA ARG A 57 -21.55 1.31 -15.79
C ARG A 57 -22.96 1.42 -15.24
N VAL A 58 -23.14 2.31 -14.26
CA VAL A 58 -24.41 2.47 -13.55
C VAL A 58 -25.02 3.82 -13.90
N TRP A 59 -26.26 3.84 -14.37
CA TRP A 59 -26.91 5.08 -14.79
C TRP A 59 -28.15 5.34 -13.93
N THR A 60 -28.45 6.61 -13.67
CA THR A 60 -29.62 6.99 -12.88
C THR A 60 -30.95 6.66 -13.55
N CYS A 61 -30.97 6.51 -14.88
CA CYS A 61 -32.15 6.19 -15.67
C CYS A 61 -31.79 5.42 -16.95
N ALA A 62 -32.80 4.81 -17.58
CA ALA A 62 -32.64 4.07 -18.83
C ALA A 62 -32.11 4.94 -20.00
N ALA A 63 -32.35 6.25 -19.95
CA ALA A 63 -31.82 7.20 -20.94
C ALA A 63 -30.32 7.49 -20.77
N LYS A 64 -29.64 6.91 -19.76
CA LYS A 64 -28.20 7.04 -19.52
C LYS A 64 -27.71 8.49 -19.47
N ILE A 65 -28.48 9.35 -18.83
CA ILE A 65 -28.19 10.80 -18.77
C ILE A 65 -27.11 11.09 -17.72
N CYS A 66 -27.19 10.47 -16.55
CA CYS A 66 -26.21 10.69 -15.47
C CYS A 66 -25.55 9.37 -15.07
N HIS A 67 -24.22 9.30 -15.20
CA HIS A 67 -23.41 8.18 -14.73
C HIS A 67 -23.24 8.29 -13.21
N VAL A 68 -23.46 7.20 -12.50
CA VAL A 68 -23.23 7.06 -11.06
C VAL A 68 -21.85 6.45 -10.82
N TYR A 69 -20.99 7.20 -10.12
CA TYR A 69 -19.66 6.76 -9.70
C TYR A 69 -19.65 6.51 -8.19
N ASP A 70 -19.72 5.24 -7.80
CA ASP A 70 -19.80 4.77 -6.41
C ASP A 70 -18.54 4.03 -5.93
N GLU A 71 -17.88 3.30 -6.83
CA GLU A 71 -16.71 2.48 -6.57
C GLU A 71 -15.71 2.62 -7.72
N TRP A 72 -14.48 2.16 -7.51
CA TRP A 72 -13.44 2.22 -8.54
C TRP A 72 -13.90 1.61 -9.88
N LEU A 73 -14.58 0.46 -9.83
CA LEU A 73 -15.01 -0.28 -11.00
C LEU A 73 -16.20 0.34 -11.74
N SER A 74 -16.85 1.38 -11.18
CA SER A 74 -17.84 2.15 -11.95
C SER A 74 -17.25 3.28 -12.79
N GLY A 75 -15.97 3.57 -12.63
CA GLY A 75 -15.28 4.57 -13.44
C GLY A 75 -15.08 4.15 -14.89
N ASP A 76 -15.25 5.11 -15.82
CA ASP A 76 -14.95 4.88 -17.24
C ASP A 76 -13.50 4.47 -17.47
N HIS A 77 -12.58 4.93 -16.63
CA HIS A 77 -11.18 4.55 -16.72
C HIS A 77 -10.93 3.07 -16.43
N ALA A 78 -11.63 2.49 -15.45
CA ALA A 78 -11.55 1.06 -15.16
C ALA A 78 -12.07 0.23 -16.34
N TRP A 79 -13.13 0.71 -17.00
CA TRP A 79 -13.67 0.10 -18.21
C TRP A 79 -12.65 0.09 -19.35
N SER A 80 -12.10 1.26 -19.69
CA SER A 80 -11.12 1.41 -20.77
C SER A 80 -9.85 0.59 -20.53
N MET A 81 -9.39 0.47 -19.28
CA MET A 81 -8.26 -0.39 -18.95
C MET A 81 -8.60 -1.88 -19.09
N GLN A 82 -9.81 -2.30 -18.72
CA GLN A 82 -10.22 -3.70 -18.87
C GLN A 82 -10.38 -4.12 -20.34
N GLU A 83 -10.77 -3.20 -21.23
CA GLU A 83 -10.93 -3.48 -22.67
C GLU A 83 -9.59 -3.79 -23.38
N VAL A 84 -8.47 -3.25 -22.89
CA VAL A 84 -7.15 -3.50 -23.48
C VAL A 84 -6.46 -4.74 -22.90
N LEU A 85 -7.03 -5.35 -21.86
CA LEU A 85 -6.49 -6.57 -21.26
C LEU A 85 -6.80 -7.81 -22.12
N PRO A 86 -5.91 -8.82 -22.13
CA PRO A 86 -6.17 -10.06 -22.85
C PRO A 86 -7.36 -10.82 -22.27
N MET A 87 -7.97 -11.67 -23.09
CA MET A 87 -9.09 -12.51 -22.67
C MET A 87 -8.69 -13.37 -21.45
N GLY A 88 -9.54 -13.37 -20.42
CA GLY A 88 -9.30 -14.08 -19.17
C GLY A 88 -8.48 -13.31 -18.13
N ALA A 89 -7.97 -12.12 -18.46
CA ALA A 89 -7.35 -11.22 -17.48
C ALA A 89 -8.37 -10.27 -16.85
N THR A 90 -8.12 -9.91 -15.59
CA THR A 90 -8.97 -9.05 -14.79
C THR A 90 -8.17 -7.91 -14.20
N LEU A 91 -8.74 -6.72 -14.21
CA LEU A 91 -8.16 -5.52 -13.63
C LEU A 91 -8.26 -5.55 -12.10
N LEU A 92 -7.11 -5.49 -11.43
CA LEU A 92 -7.00 -5.26 -9.99
C LEU A 92 -6.33 -3.93 -9.72
N ARG A 93 -6.97 -3.05 -8.95
CA ARG A 93 -6.38 -1.78 -8.52
C ARG A 93 -5.82 -1.90 -7.12
N VAL A 94 -4.52 -1.66 -6.99
CA VAL A 94 -3.82 -1.58 -5.71
C VAL A 94 -4.01 -0.18 -5.11
N VAL A 95 -4.34 -0.13 -3.82
CA VAL A 95 -4.42 1.09 -3.02
C VAL A 95 -3.33 1.07 -1.98
N LEU A 96 -2.56 2.16 -1.89
CA LEU A 96 -1.54 2.34 -0.88
C LEU A 96 -1.92 3.51 0.02
N SER A 97 -1.84 3.30 1.32
CA SER A 97 -2.13 4.31 2.33
C SER A 97 -0.93 4.44 3.27
N SER A 98 -0.53 5.66 3.62
CA SER A 98 0.50 5.89 4.62
C SER A 98 0.09 7.02 5.55
N ASP A 99 -0.25 6.67 6.78
CA ASP A 99 -0.42 7.63 7.86
C ASP A 99 0.82 7.68 8.76
N LYS A 100 0.92 8.72 9.58
CA LYS A 100 1.98 8.81 10.59
C LYS A 100 1.47 8.14 11.86
N THR A 101 2.04 7.00 12.22
CA THR A 101 1.73 6.37 13.51
C THR A 101 2.96 6.35 14.41
N ASN A 102 2.74 6.51 15.72
CA ASN A 102 3.81 6.35 16.71
C ASN A 102 3.85 4.87 17.09
N ILE A 103 4.92 4.16 16.74
CA ILE A 103 5.08 2.75 17.09
C ILE A 103 5.74 2.69 18.47
N SER A 104 4.93 2.74 19.52
CA SER A 104 5.41 2.60 20.89
C SER A 104 5.37 1.13 21.34
N VAL A 105 6.21 0.26 20.77
CA VAL A 105 6.34 -1.11 21.29
C VAL A 105 7.76 -1.33 21.81
N MET A 106 7.92 -1.11 23.11
CA MET A 106 8.98 -1.60 24.02
C MET A 106 10.46 -1.45 23.66
N SER A 107 10.84 -0.88 22.52
CA SER A 107 12.25 -0.70 22.12
C SER A 107 12.52 0.72 21.58
N ARG A 108 13.01 1.58 22.47
CA ARG A 108 13.80 2.79 22.15
C ARG A 108 13.15 3.87 21.25
N ASN A 109 11.86 4.19 21.38
CA ASN A 109 11.23 5.36 20.71
C ASN A 109 11.55 5.50 19.21
N HIS A 110 11.54 4.41 18.44
CA HIS A 110 11.67 4.47 17.00
C HIS A 110 10.31 4.82 16.36
N MET A 111 10.24 5.98 15.70
CA MET A 111 9.10 6.34 14.86
C MET A 111 9.31 5.79 13.45
N ALA A 112 8.26 5.23 12.86
CA ALA A 112 8.22 4.81 11.46
C ALA A 112 6.88 5.20 10.86
N TYR A 113 6.83 5.35 9.54
CA TYR A 113 5.56 5.52 8.84
C TYR A 113 5.12 4.17 8.30
N PRO A 114 3.99 3.60 8.75
CA PRO A 114 3.44 2.43 8.08
C PRO A 114 3.03 2.80 6.65
N LEU A 115 3.27 1.87 5.74
CA LEU A 115 2.68 1.84 4.43
C LEU A 115 1.74 0.63 4.41
N LEU A 116 0.46 0.88 4.21
CA LEU A 116 -0.58 -0.13 4.10
C LEU A 116 -0.90 -0.39 2.63
N ILE A 117 -1.27 -1.62 2.30
CA ILE A 117 -1.70 -2.07 0.98
C ILE A 117 -3.10 -2.66 1.03
N SER A 118 -3.91 -2.38 0.01
CA SER A 118 -5.24 -2.94 -0.19
C SER A 118 -5.60 -3.03 -1.68
N LEU A 119 -6.79 -3.55 -1.98
CA LEU A 119 -7.40 -3.59 -3.30
C LEU A 119 -8.63 -2.69 -3.36
N ALA A 120 -8.71 -1.80 -4.36
CA ALA A 120 -9.91 -0.99 -4.61
C ALA A 120 -11.09 -1.81 -5.16
N ASN A 121 -10.83 -3.06 -5.56
CA ASN A 121 -11.82 -4.03 -5.99
C ASN A 121 -12.69 -4.53 -4.82
N ILE A 122 -12.22 -4.38 -3.58
CA ILE A 122 -13.00 -4.67 -2.39
C ILE A 122 -14.01 -3.53 -2.19
N ASN A 123 -15.26 -3.88 -1.94
CA ASN A 123 -16.36 -2.92 -1.79
C ASN A 123 -16.06 -1.89 -0.69
N VAL A 124 -16.52 -0.66 -0.90
CA VAL A 124 -16.25 0.47 0.01
C VAL A 124 -16.76 0.21 1.44
N SER A 125 -17.83 -0.58 1.58
CA SER A 125 -18.42 -0.95 2.87
C SER A 125 -17.53 -1.84 3.75
N ILE A 126 -16.56 -2.54 3.14
CA ILE A 126 -15.57 -3.34 3.86
C ILE A 126 -14.37 -2.48 4.23
N HIS A 127 -13.92 -1.62 3.31
CA HIS A 127 -12.85 -0.65 3.56
C HIS A 127 -13.14 0.28 4.75
N SER A 128 -14.39 0.70 4.92
CA SER A 128 -14.79 1.58 6.03
C SER A 128 -14.88 0.88 7.39
N LYS A 129 -14.82 -0.46 7.43
CA LYS A 129 -14.88 -1.24 8.66
C LYS A 129 -13.48 -1.65 9.09
N ALA A 130 -12.95 -0.94 10.09
CA ALA A 130 -11.62 -1.21 10.65
C ALA A 130 -11.43 -2.67 11.13
N SER A 131 -12.50 -3.33 11.59
CA SER A 131 -12.46 -4.71 12.07
C SER A 131 -12.23 -5.77 10.98
N LEU A 132 -12.44 -5.41 9.71
CA LEU A 132 -12.37 -6.37 8.60
C LEU A 132 -10.99 -6.44 7.94
N HIS A 133 -9.99 -5.72 8.46
CA HIS A 133 -8.60 -5.80 8.01
C HIS A 133 -8.45 -5.69 6.48
N ALA A 134 -9.24 -4.81 5.84
CA ALA A 134 -9.18 -4.55 4.40
C ALA A 134 -7.80 -4.01 3.96
N TYR A 135 -7.02 -3.48 4.90
CA TYR A 135 -5.65 -3.02 4.69
C TYR A 135 -4.67 -3.92 5.43
N LEU A 136 -3.63 -4.35 4.73
CA LEU A 136 -2.49 -5.05 5.31
C LEU A 136 -1.30 -4.11 5.45
N LEU A 137 -0.50 -4.27 6.50
CA LEU A 137 0.77 -3.57 6.61
C LEU A 137 1.72 -4.11 5.54
N LEU A 138 2.20 -3.25 4.65
CA LEU A 138 3.16 -3.59 3.62
C LEU A 138 4.58 -3.27 4.07
N THR A 139 4.81 -2.08 4.63
CA THR A 139 6.15 -1.64 5.05
C THR A 139 6.12 -0.75 6.29
N LEU A 140 7.26 -0.70 6.99
CA LEU A 140 7.56 0.31 7.99
C LEU A 140 8.70 1.20 7.46
N LEU A 141 8.36 2.42 7.04
CA LEU A 141 9.32 3.38 6.51
C LEU A 141 10.10 4.00 7.67
N PRO A 142 11.44 3.85 7.71
CA PRO A 142 12.26 4.35 8.80
C PRO A 142 12.34 5.88 8.76
N ILE A 143 12.37 6.48 9.94
CA ILE A 143 12.76 7.90 10.09
C ILE A 143 14.27 7.95 10.30
N ALA A 144 15.00 8.30 9.25
CA ALA A 144 16.45 8.43 9.30
C ALA A 144 16.89 9.63 10.16
N LYS A 145 17.88 9.42 11.03
CA LYS A 145 18.59 10.47 11.76
C LYS A 145 19.89 10.78 11.04
N PHE A 146 20.01 11.98 10.52
CA PHE A 146 21.21 12.45 9.81
C PHE A 146 22.15 13.14 10.78
N ASN A 147 23.45 12.93 10.61
CA ASN A 147 24.46 13.62 11.43
C ASN A 147 24.47 15.10 11.05
N THR A 148 24.09 15.97 11.98
CA THR A 148 24.27 17.43 11.84
C THR A 148 25.77 17.76 11.90
N ARG A 149 26.34 18.31 10.83
CA ARG A 149 27.70 18.89 10.88
C ARG A 149 27.65 20.21 11.65
N PRO A 150 28.58 20.48 12.59
CA PRO A 150 28.66 21.75 13.30
C PRO A 150 29.43 22.78 12.45
N LEU A 151 28.83 23.25 11.36
CA LEU A 151 29.39 24.39 10.62
C LEU A 151 28.24 25.29 10.17
N GLY A 152 27.93 26.30 10.99
CA GLY A 152 27.52 27.68 10.66
C GLY A 152 26.45 27.98 9.60
N PHE A 153 25.93 26.97 8.92
CA PHE A 153 24.90 27.05 7.92
C PHE A 153 23.84 26.06 8.38
N ILE A 154 22.65 26.60 8.64
CA ILE A 154 21.44 25.82 8.76
C ILE A 154 21.28 25.08 7.43
N VAL A 155 21.84 23.87 7.33
CA VAL A 155 21.30 22.88 6.41
C VAL A 155 19.94 22.61 7.00
N TYR A 156 18.94 23.33 6.50
CA TYR A 156 17.57 22.91 6.65
C TYR A 156 17.59 21.41 6.44
N SER A 157 17.22 20.61 7.46
CA SER A 157 16.75 19.28 7.17
C SER A 157 15.75 19.51 6.06
N LYS A 158 16.00 19.02 4.83
CA LYS A 158 14.96 18.99 3.81
C LYS A 158 13.75 18.48 4.57
N THR A 159 12.71 19.32 4.65
CA THR A 159 11.59 19.18 5.59
C THR A 159 11.24 17.71 5.75
N GLY A 160 10.91 17.20 6.95
CA GLY A 160 10.67 15.75 7.13
C GLY A 160 9.74 15.10 6.08
N LEU A 161 8.92 15.91 5.39
CA LEU A 161 8.16 15.59 4.19
C LEU A 161 9.00 15.21 2.96
N SER A 162 10.06 15.94 2.62
CA SER A 162 10.94 15.68 1.47
C SER A 162 11.71 14.36 1.62
N THR A 163 12.23 14.07 2.81
CA THR A 163 12.88 12.78 3.11
C THR A 163 11.86 11.63 3.15
N LYS A 164 10.65 11.88 3.65
CA LYS A 164 9.56 10.88 3.60
C LYS A 164 9.19 10.54 2.15
N LEU A 165 9.05 11.55 1.29
CA LEU A 165 8.71 11.36 -0.13
C LEU A 165 9.82 10.65 -0.91
N SER A 166 11.10 10.93 -0.62
CA SER A 166 12.21 10.24 -1.29
C SER A 166 12.30 8.77 -0.87
N ILE A 167 12.17 8.47 0.43
CA ILE A 167 12.15 7.09 0.94
C ILE A 167 10.91 6.36 0.42
N LEU A 168 9.74 6.99 0.43
CA LEU A 168 8.52 6.40 -0.12
C LEU A 168 8.67 6.12 -1.63
N SER A 169 9.18 7.07 -2.41
CA SER A 169 9.41 6.90 -3.85
C SER A 169 10.38 5.74 -4.13
N TYR A 170 11.48 5.67 -3.39
CA TYR A 170 12.44 4.56 -3.48
C TYR A 170 11.80 3.21 -3.11
N CYS A 171 11.01 3.17 -2.04
CA CYS A 171 10.29 1.96 -1.65
C CYS A 171 9.26 1.57 -2.71
N LEU A 172 8.53 2.51 -3.29
CA LEU A 172 7.54 2.23 -4.34
C LEU A 172 8.22 1.67 -5.59
N SER A 173 9.34 2.24 -6.03
CA SER A 173 10.05 1.79 -7.24
C SER A 173 10.70 0.41 -7.11
N ARG A 174 10.95 -0.04 -5.88
CA ARG A 174 11.66 -1.28 -5.61
C ARG A 174 10.79 -2.40 -5.09
N LEU A 175 9.75 -2.06 -4.32
CA LEU A 175 8.84 -3.03 -3.73
C LEU A 175 7.73 -3.39 -4.70
N LEU A 176 7.22 -2.42 -5.47
CA LEU A 176 6.24 -2.71 -6.49
C LEU A 176 6.98 -3.12 -7.77
N PRO A 177 6.56 -4.20 -8.46
CA PRO A 177 6.95 -4.45 -9.84
C PRO A 177 6.79 -3.20 -10.73
N PRO A 178 7.33 -3.17 -11.96
CA PRO A 178 6.96 -2.15 -12.93
C PRO A 178 5.52 -2.39 -13.40
N TRP A 179 4.53 -2.12 -12.55
CA TRP A 179 3.13 -2.00 -12.95
C TRP A 179 3.07 -0.67 -13.69
N GLY A 180 3.00 -0.74 -15.02
CA GLY A 180 2.87 0.47 -15.85
C GLY A 180 1.71 1.32 -15.32
N LEU A 181 2.03 2.58 -15.00
CA LEU A 181 1.05 3.63 -14.78
C LEU A 181 0.50 4.12 -16.12
#